data_AF-A0A2K6A7Z9-F1
#
_entry.id   AF-A0A2K6A7Z9-F1
#
_cell.length_a   1.000
_cell.length_b   1.000
_cell.length_c   1.000
_cell.angle_alpha   90.00
_cell.angle_beta   90.00
_cell.angle_gamma   90.00
#
_symmetry.space_group_name_H-M   'P 1'
#
loop_
_entity.id
_entity.type
_entity.pdbx_description
1 polymer ?
#
loop_
_entity_poly.entity_id
_entity_poly.type
_entity_poly.pdbx_seq_one_letter_code
_entity_poly.pdbx_strand_id
1 'polypeptide(L)'
;MVQELGLTLQALGLPRPAPGTPASQLLQELHAKISELQPSLPPGSLQPLLSYSLDAPRWEALESLSQSLRDQYRCRRYLLLKRLDLTTSAFHWSDRAEAQGEAMRAVLIPIREVLTPESDISIAHVLAARADLSRLIPATSMAVRRGTCCAINKVLMGNVPDRGGRPNELEPPMPTWRSRREDGGPQCWGRKKKKKKK
;
A
#
# COMPACT_ATOMS: atom_id res chain seq x y z
N MET A 1 -21.87 7.57 8.02
CA MET A 1 -23.10 7.43 7.20
C MET A 1 -23.75 8.77 6.84
N VAL A 2 -23.95 9.71 7.77
CA VAL A 2 -24.67 10.98 7.47
C VAL A 2 -23.88 11.91 6.53
N GLN A 3 -22.55 11.95 6.64
CA GLN A 3 -21.70 12.80 5.78
C GLN A 3 -21.64 12.29 4.33
N GLU A 4 -21.35 11.00 4.14
CA GLU A 4 -21.30 10.35 2.82
C GLU A 4 -22.62 10.53 2.05
N LEU A 5 -23.75 10.33 2.74
CA LEU A 5 -25.05 10.56 2.13
C LEU A 5 -25.24 12.02 1.70
N GLY A 6 -24.84 12.98 2.54
CA GLY A 6 -24.89 14.41 2.20
C GLY A 6 -24.04 14.76 0.98
N LEU A 7 -22.81 14.23 0.92
CA LEU A 7 -21.92 14.41 -0.24
C LEU A 7 -22.50 13.78 -1.51
N THR A 8 -23.15 12.62 -1.38
CA THR A 8 -23.77 11.92 -2.51
C THR A 8 -24.96 12.72 -3.07
N LEU A 9 -25.83 13.23 -2.19
CA LEU A 9 -26.95 14.09 -2.58
C LEU A 9 -26.46 15.38 -3.25
N GLN A 10 -25.42 16.02 -2.69
CA GLN A 10 -24.82 17.21 -3.28
C GLN A 10 -24.23 16.92 -4.67
N ALA A 11 -23.52 15.80 -4.84
CA ALA A 11 -22.94 15.40 -6.11
C ALA A 11 -24.01 15.10 -7.18
N LEU A 12 -25.16 14.56 -6.77
CA LEU A 12 -26.29 14.26 -7.65
C LEU A 12 -27.24 15.46 -7.85
N GLY A 13 -26.98 16.60 -7.19
CA GLY A 13 -27.85 17.78 -7.23
C GLY A 13 -29.22 17.56 -6.58
N LEU A 14 -29.34 16.58 -5.67
CA LEU A 14 -30.58 16.28 -4.98
C LEU A 14 -30.72 17.14 -3.71
N PRO A 15 -31.94 17.56 -3.35
CA PRO A 15 -32.18 18.32 -2.13
C PRO A 15 -31.91 17.46 -0.90
N ARG A 16 -31.67 18.12 0.24
CA ARG A 16 -31.53 17.43 1.53
C ARG A 16 -32.91 16.86 1.93
N PRO A 17 -33.00 15.58 2.34
CA PRO A 17 -34.27 14.97 2.72
C PRO A 17 -34.89 15.68 3.93
N ALA A 18 -36.23 15.73 3.96
CA ALA A 18 -36.96 16.26 5.09
C ALA A 18 -36.80 15.34 6.32
N PRO A 19 -36.92 15.88 7.55
CA PRO A 19 -36.95 15.05 8.74
C PRO A 19 -38.11 14.05 8.65
N GLY A 20 -37.80 12.75 8.74
CA GLY A 20 -38.81 11.68 8.67
C GLY A 20 -39.02 11.06 7.28
N THR A 21 -38.29 11.47 6.24
CA THR A 21 -38.32 10.77 4.95
C THR A 21 -37.86 9.31 5.13
N PRO A 22 -38.64 8.31 4.69
CA PRO A 22 -38.26 6.92 4.82
C PRO A 22 -37.06 6.58 3.93
N ALA A 23 -36.15 5.77 4.46
CA ALA A 23 -34.90 5.40 3.77
C ALA A 23 -35.15 4.74 2.39
N SER A 24 -36.24 3.99 2.24
CA SER A 24 -36.63 3.37 0.97
C SER A 24 -36.93 4.39 -0.12
N GLN A 25 -37.64 5.48 0.19
CA GLN A 25 -37.92 6.54 -0.78
C GLN A 25 -36.63 7.25 -1.19
N LEU A 26 -35.77 7.57 -0.23
CA LEU A 26 -34.48 8.20 -0.52
C LEU A 26 -33.58 7.30 -1.40
N LEU A 27 -33.55 6.00 -1.15
CA LEU A 27 -32.80 5.05 -2.00
C LEU A 27 -33.39 4.96 -3.41
N GLN A 28 -34.72 5.02 -3.55
CA GLN A 28 -35.39 5.04 -4.86
C GLN A 28 -35.06 6.32 -5.64
N GLU A 29 -35.09 7.49 -5.00
CA GLU A 29 -34.71 8.77 -5.61
C GLU A 29 -33.24 8.78 -6.06
N LEU A 30 -32.33 8.29 -5.20
CA LEU A 30 -30.92 8.12 -5.53
C LEU A 30 -30.73 7.19 -6.73
N HIS A 31 -31.37 6.02 -6.70
CA HIS A 31 -31.30 5.06 -7.79
C HIS A 31 -31.83 5.63 -9.11
N ALA A 32 -32.96 6.34 -9.06
CA ALA A 32 -33.55 7.01 -10.23
C ALA A 32 -32.60 8.05 -10.81
N LYS A 33 -31.99 8.90 -9.96
CA LYS A 33 -31.07 9.94 -10.41
C LYS A 33 -29.77 9.36 -11.00
N ILE A 34 -29.23 8.31 -10.39
CA ILE A 34 -28.06 7.61 -10.91
C ILE A 34 -28.38 6.96 -12.26
N SER A 35 -29.55 6.33 -12.38
CA SER A 35 -30.00 5.69 -13.64
C SER A 35 -30.21 6.71 -14.76
N GLU A 36 -30.69 7.91 -14.45
CA GLU A 36 -30.82 9.04 -15.38
C GLU A 36 -29.45 9.51 -15.90
N LEU A 37 -28.44 9.57 -15.02
CA LEU A 37 -27.11 10.08 -15.36
C LEU A 37 -26.20 9.02 -15.99
N GLN A 38 -26.45 7.74 -15.75
CA GLN A 38 -25.62 6.64 -16.22
C GLN A 38 -25.32 6.68 -17.74
N PRO A 39 -26.27 6.98 -18.64
CA PRO A 39 -26.01 7.05 -20.08
C PRO A 39 -25.07 8.19 -20.50
N SER A 40 -24.92 9.23 -19.67
CA SER A 40 -24.01 10.35 -19.96
C SER A 40 -22.53 10.01 -19.72
N LEU A 41 -22.25 8.90 -19.01
CA LEU A 41 -20.91 8.50 -18.66
C LEU A 41 -20.28 7.63 -19.75
N PRO A 42 -18.94 7.65 -19.91
CA PRO A 42 -18.25 6.74 -20.82
C PRO A 42 -18.58 5.27 -20.51
N PRO A 43 -18.63 4.40 -21.53
CA PRO A 43 -18.92 2.98 -21.34
C PRO A 43 -17.91 2.35 -20.37
N GLY A 44 -18.42 1.50 -19.46
CA GLY A 44 -17.59 0.84 -18.45
C GLY A 44 -17.29 1.67 -17.20
N SER A 45 -17.69 2.95 -17.14
CA SER A 45 -17.38 3.83 -16.00
C SER A 45 -17.97 3.36 -14.67
N LEU A 46 -19.12 2.68 -14.65
CA LEU A 46 -19.75 2.24 -13.39
C LEU A 46 -19.75 0.71 -13.24
N GLN A 47 -18.86 0.00 -13.95
CA GLN A 47 -18.80 -1.46 -13.80
C GLN A 47 -18.35 -1.82 -12.38
N PRO A 48 -19.14 -2.61 -11.62
CA PRO A 48 -18.75 -3.04 -10.30
C PRO A 48 -17.62 -4.05 -10.38
N LEU A 49 -16.74 -4.06 -9.38
CA LEU A 49 -15.68 -5.06 -9.27
C LEU A 49 -16.26 -6.46 -9.00
N LEU A 50 -17.32 -6.53 -8.18
CA LEU A 50 -18.06 -7.75 -7.91
C LEU A 50 -19.35 -7.76 -8.71
N SER A 51 -19.42 -8.64 -9.72
CA SER A 51 -20.60 -8.81 -10.57
C SER A 51 -21.56 -9.92 -10.12
N TYR A 52 -21.18 -10.70 -9.10
CA TYR A 52 -21.95 -11.85 -8.62
C TYR A 52 -22.81 -11.47 -7.42
N SER A 53 -24.06 -11.96 -7.42
CA SER A 53 -24.92 -11.89 -6.24
C SER A 53 -24.39 -12.80 -5.14
N LEU A 54 -24.39 -12.31 -3.91
CA LEU A 54 -23.99 -13.06 -2.74
C LEU A 54 -25.22 -13.66 -2.05
N ASP A 55 -25.20 -14.97 -1.91
CA ASP A 55 -26.13 -15.79 -1.15
C ASP A 55 -25.71 -15.85 0.33
N ALA A 56 -26.63 -16.18 1.24
CA ALA A 56 -26.42 -16.14 2.69
C ALA A 56 -25.08 -16.75 3.17
N PRO A 57 -24.69 -17.98 2.78
CA PRO A 57 -23.41 -18.54 3.24
C PRO A 57 -22.19 -17.77 2.72
N ARG A 58 -22.29 -17.15 1.54
CA ARG A 58 -21.20 -16.32 0.98
C ARG A 58 -21.09 -14.99 1.71
N TRP A 59 -22.20 -14.42 2.16
CA TRP A 59 -22.19 -13.24 3.03
C TRP A 59 -21.50 -13.52 4.36
N GLU A 60 -21.81 -14.65 5.00
CA GLU A 60 -21.15 -15.05 6.23
C GLU A 60 -19.65 -15.28 6.03
N ALA A 61 -19.26 -15.95 4.94
CA ALA A 61 -17.85 -16.14 4.60
C ALA A 61 -17.14 -14.80 4.33
N LEU A 62 -17.80 -13.87 3.64
CA LEU A 62 -17.26 -12.54 3.36
C LEU A 62 -17.05 -11.73 4.64
N GLU A 63 -17.99 -11.77 5.57
CA GLU A 63 -17.87 -11.09 6.87
C GLU A 63 -16.69 -11.66 7.68
N SER A 64 -16.58 -12.99 7.76
CA SER A 64 -15.45 -13.66 8.42
C SER A 64 -14.10 -13.28 7.80
N LEU A 65 -14.02 -13.27 6.47
CA LEU A 65 -12.81 -12.85 5.75
C LEU A 65 -12.48 -11.38 6.00
N SER A 66 -13.48 -10.50 5.93
CA SER A 66 -13.35 -9.06 6.21
C SER A 66 -12.78 -8.85 7.61
N GLN A 67 -13.35 -9.52 8.62
CA GLN A 67 -12.88 -9.42 10.00
C GLN A 67 -11.42 -9.88 10.14
N SER A 68 -11.08 -11.06 9.60
CA SER A 68 -9.71 -11.58 9.63
C SER A 68 -8.71 -10.63 8.97
N LEU A 69 -9.07 -10.06 7.81
CA LEU A 69 -8.22 -9.09 7.11
C LEU A 69 -8.07 -7.79 7.92
N ARG A 70 -9.15 -7.26 8.50
CA ARG A 70 -9.11 -6.07 9.36
C ARG A 70 -8.14 -6.27 10.53
N ASP A 71 -8.20 -7.43 11.19
CA ASP A 71 -7.30 -7.75 12.30
C ASP A 71 -5.84 -7.82 11.85
N GLN A 72 -5.56 -8.46 10.71
CA GLN A 72 -4.20 -8.48 10.15
C GLN A 72 -3.70 -7.08 9.77
N TYR A 73 -4.54 -6.27 9.11
CA TYR A 73 -4.18 -4.91 8.72
C TYR A 73 -3.95 -4.02 9.93
N ARG A 74 -4.75 -4.18 10.98
CA ARG A 74 -4.58 -3.49 12.26
C ARG A 74 -3.22 -3.80 12.88
N CYS A 75 -2.84 -5.08 12.94
CA CYS A 75 -1.52 -5.50 13.43
C CYS A 75 -0.37 -4.90 12.58
N ARG A 76 -0.49 -4.93 11.26
CA ARG A 76 0.51 -4.33 10.34
C ARG A 76 0.62 -2.81 10.54
N ARG A 77 -0.50 -2.09 10.65
CA ARG A 77 -0.52 -0.64 10.89
C ARG A 77 0.10 -0.32 12.26
N TYR A 78 -0.21 -1.09 13.29
CA TYR A 78 0.40 -0.90 14.61
C TYR A 78 1.92 -1.03 14.56
N LEU A 79 2.44 -2.06 13.88
CA LEU A 79 3.88 -2.23 13.66
C LEU A 79 4.48 -1.03 12.94
N LEU A 80 3.85 -0.57 11.84
CA LEU A 80 4.34 0.58 11.08
C LEU A 80 4.36 1.87 11.90
N LEU A 81 3.33 2.11 12.72
CA LEU A 81 3.27 3.26 13.62
C LEU A 81 4.37 3.18 14.69
N LYS A 82 4.58 2.02 15.30
CA LYS A 82 5.68 1.82 16.25
C LYS A 82 7.05 2.00 15.59
N ARG A 83 7.22 1.52 14.35
CA ARG A 83 8.44 1.73 13.58
C ARG A 83 8.66 3.21 13.30
N LEU A 84 7.63 3.96 12.95
CA LEU A 84 7.70 5.42 12.77
C LEU A 84 8.13 6.10 14.07
N ASP A 85 7.52 5.74 15.20
CA ASP A 85 7.85 6.30 16.52
C ASP A 85 9.33 6.05 16.87
N LEU A 86 9.79 4.80 16.74
CA LEU A 86 11.19 4.44 17.02
C LEU A 86 12.18 5.10 16.06
N THR A 87 11.85 5.21 14.77
CA THR A 87 12.71 5.87 13.78
C THR A 87 12.83 7.36 14.10
N THR A 88 11.73 8.00 14.49
CA THR A 88 11.70 9.41 14.91
C THR A 88 12.56 9.64 16.16
N SER A 89 12.44 8.74 17.15
CA SER A 89 13.28 8.79 18.36
C SER A 89 14.76 8.59 18.07
N ALA A 90 15.12 7.69 17.15
CA ALA A 90 16.52 7.42 16.79
C ALA A 90 17.24 8.63 16.19
N PHE A 91 16.53 9.57 15.55
CA PHE A 91 17.16 10.80 15.07
C PHE A 91 17.74 11.65 16.20
N HIS A 92 17.26 11.52 17.44
CA HIS A 92 17.80 12.27 18.58
C HIS A 92 19.16 11.73 19.09
N TRP A 93 19.76 10.72 18.43
CA TRP A 93 21.04 10.13 18.84
C TRP A 93 22.27 10.87 18.30
N SER A 94 22.08 11.97 17.56
CA SER A 94 23.18 12.82 17.11
C SER A 94 23.01 14.24 17.62
N ASP A 95 24.09 14.86 18.09
CA ASP A 95 24.08 16.22 18.67
C ASP A 95 23.40 17.26 17.76
N ARG A 96 23.61 17.13 16.43
CA ARG A 96 23.01 18.00 15.42
C ARG A 96 21.49 17.87 15.35
N ALA A 97 20.98 16.65 15.48
CA ALA A 97 19.55 16.38 15.38
C ALA A 97 18.85 16.57 16.72
N GLU A 98 19.54 16.39 17.84
CA GLU A 98 19.06 16.76 19.17
C GLU A 98 18.76 18.27 19.24
N ALA A 99 19.68 19.11 18.75
CA ALA A 99 19.47 20.56 18.65
C ALA A 99 18.27 20.97 17.77
N GLN A 100 17.82 20.11 16.86
CA GLN A 100 16.65 20.33 15.99
C GLN A 100 15.43 19.50 16.42
N GLY A 101 15.51 18.80 17.56
CA GLY A 101 14.50 17.84 17.99
C GLY A 101 13.13 18.47 18.24
N GLU A 102 13.10 19.68 18.81
CA GLU A 102 11.84 20.41 19.02
C GLU A 102 11.14 20.77 17.71
N ALA A 103 11.89 21.33 16.76
CA ALA A 103 11.35 21.68 15.43
C ALA A 103 10.83 20.43 14.70
N MET A 104 11.55 19.32 14.78
CA MET A 104 11.12 18.04 14.19
C MET A 104 9.86 17.49 14.86
N ARG A 105 9.78 17.52 16.20
CA ARG A 105 8.59 17.07 16.95
C ARG A 105 7.37 17.93 16.61
N ALA A 106 7.54 19.25 16.51
CA ALA A 106 6.45 20.17 16.16
C ALA A 106 5.80 19.83 14.81
N VAL A 107 6.57 19.30 13.85
CA VAL A 107 6.06 18.86 12.55
C VAL A 107 5.45 17.46 12.61
N LEU A 108 6.08 16.52 13.32
CA LEU A 108 5.69 15.11 13.29
C LEU A 108 4.51 14.76 14.22
N ILE A 109 4.37 15.41 15.37
CA ILE A 109 3.32 15.11 16.35
C ILE A 109 1.91 15.25 15.73
N PRO A 110 1.55 16.37 15.06
CA PRO A 110 0.21 16.52 14.48
C PRO A 110 -0.09 15.44 13.44
N ILE A 111 0.90 15.04 12.64
CA ILE A 111 0.75 13.96 11.65
C ILE A 111 0.51 12.63 12.38
N ARG A 112 1.30 12.35 13.42
CA ARG A 112 1.25 11.10 14.16
C ARG A 112 -0.07 10.90 14.92
N GLU A 113 -0.68 11.97 15.42
CA GLU A 113 -1.95 11.96 16.15
C GLU A 113 -3.14 11.56 15.27
N VAL A 114 -3.12 11.94 13.99
CA VAL A 114 -4.17 11.57 13.03
C VAL A 114 -4.02 10.11 12.56
N LEU A 115 -2.83 9.53 12.66
CA LEU A 115 -2.57 8.16 12.20
C LEU A 115 -3.03 7.11 13.22
N THR A 116 -4.09 6.40 12.88
CA THR A 116 -4.67 5.31 13.68
C THR A 116 -4.23 3.93 13.18
N PRO A 117 -4.28 2.88 14.01
CA PRO A 117 -4.13 1.51 13.54
C PRO A 117 -5.42 0.94 12.91
N GLU A 118 -6.56 1.59 13.17
CA GLU A 118 -7.87 1.13 12.69
C GLU A 118 -8.07 1.43 11.20
N SER A 119 -8.72 0.52 10.50
CA SER A 119 -9.06 0.69 9.08
C SER A 119 -10.44 1.31 8.90
N ASP A 120 -10.53 2.37 8.09
CA ASP A 120 -11.79 3.02 7.73
C ASP A 120 -12.57 2.27 6.63
N ILE A 121 -11.93 1.27 6.01
CA ILE A 121 -12.51 0.45 4.94
C ILE A 121 -13.50 -0.53 5.56
N SER A 122 -14.72 -0.56 5.05
CA SER A 122 -15.77 -1.53 5.42
C SER A 122 -16.18 -2.37 4.21
N ILE A 123 -16.98 -3.43 4.43
CA ILE A 123 -17.50 -4.26 3.34
C ILE A 123 -18.29 -3.42 2.32
N ALA A 124 -19.03 -2.41 2.79
CA ALA A 124 -19.74 -1.49 1.90
C ALA A 124 -18.78 -0.77 0.92
N HIS A 125 -17.59 -0.37 1.37
CA HIS A 125 -16.58 0.24 0.51
C HIS A 125 -16.02 -0.77 -0.52
N VAL A 126 -15.86 -2.04 -0.13
CA VAL A 126 -15.40 -3.10 -1.03
C VAL A 126 -16.46 -3.41 -2.09
N LEU A 127 -17.74 -3.45 -1.72
CA LEU A 127 -18.83 -3.69 -2.66
C LEU A 127 -19.10 -2.51 -3.59
N ALA A 128 -18.87 -1.29 -3.12
CA ALA A 128 -18.92 -0.08 -3.94
C ALA A 128 -17.70 0.05 -4.88
N ALA A 129 -16.69 -0.82 -4.74
CA ALA A 129 -15.50 -0.74 -5.57
C ALA A 129 -15.85 -1.03 -7.04
N ARG A 130 -15.37 -0.15 -7.91
CA ARG A 130 -15.50 -0.27 -9.37
C ARG A 130 -14.37 -1.12 -9.95
N ALA A 131 -14.63 -1.68 -11.13
CA ALA A 131 -13.67 -2.55 -11.84
C ALA A 131 -12.35 -1.84 -12.16
N ASP A 132 -12.36 -0.52 -12.38
CA ASP A 132 -11.14 0.27 -12.62
C ASP A 132 -10.22 0.36 -11.40
N LEU A 133 -10.75 0.29 -10.17
CA LEU A 133 -9.95 0.27 -8.94
C LEU A 133 -9.10 -1.01 -8.80
N SER A 134 -9.45 -2.09 -9.51
CA SER A 134 -8.62 -3.30 -9.54
C SER A 134 -7.33 -3.16 -10.33
N ARG A 135 -7.19 -2.09 -11.12
CA ARG A 135 -5.99 -1.83 -11.93
C ARG A 135 -4.85 -1.39 -11.02
N LEU A 136 -3.99 -2.33 -10.67
CA LEU A 136 -2.76 -2.04 -9.94
C LEU A 136 -1.79 -1.28 -10.84
N ILE A 137 -1.61 0.01 -10.56
CA ILE A 137 -0.58 0.83 -11.19
C ILE A 137 0.70 0.67 -10.35
N PRO A 138 1.83 0.23 -10.94
CA PRO A 138 3.08 0.13 -10.20
C PRO A 138 3.45 1.47 -9.57
N ALA A 139 3.78 1.47 -8.28
CA ALA A 139 4.23 2.66 -7.56
C ALA A 139 5.51 3.27 -8.17
N THR A 140 6.28 2.47 -8.91
CA THR A 140 7.47 2.87 -9.66
C THR A 140 7.17 3.40 -11.05
N SER A 141 5.91 3.39 -11.49
CA SER A 141 5.56 3.89 -12.82
C SER A 141 5.86 5.38 -12.97
N MET A 142 6.23 5.76 -14.20
CA MET A 142 6.52 7.15 -14.55
C MET A 142 5.37 8.09 -14.18
N ALA A 143 4.12 7.66 -14.41
CA ALA A 143 2.93 8.44 -14.11
C ALA A 143 2.80 8.75 -12.61
N VAL A 144 2.95 7.73 -11.75
CA VAL A 144 2.89 7.91 -10.29
C VAL A 144 4.07 8.74 -9.78
N ARG A 145 5.27 8.54 -10.35
CA ARG A 145 6.48 9.29 -9.95
C ARG A 145 6.44 10.77 -10.33
N ARG A 146 5.80 11.14 -11.44
CA ARG A 146 5.56 12.55 -11.79
C ARG A 146 4.70 13.25 -10.74
N GLY A 147 3.66 12.58 -10.24
CA GLY A 147 2.78 13.13 -9.20
C GLY A 147 3.38 13.12 -7.78
N THR A 148 4.39 12.29 -7.52
CA THR A 148 5.03 12.13 -6.20
C THR A 148 6.45 12.70 -6.16
N CYS A 149 6.81 13.54 -7.12
CA CYS A 149 8.11 14.22 -7.12
C CYS A 149 8.19 15.16 -5.91
N CYS A 150 9.31 15.11 -5.20
CA CYS A 150 9.53 15.95 -4.01
C CYS A 150 11.00 16.36 -3.93
N ALA A 151 11.33 17.24 -2.99
CA ALA A 151 12.71 17.73 -2.83
C ALA A 151 13.74 16.60 -2.64
N ILE A 152 13.32 15.44 -2.15
CA ILE A 152 14.15 14.24 -1.97
C ILE A 152 14.13 13.36 -3.23
N ASN A 153 12.94 13.08 -3.77
CA ASN A 153 12.74 12.26 -4.96
C ASN A 153 12.50 13.15 -6.20
N LYS A 154 13.51 13.93 -6.59
CA LYS A 154 13.40 14.88 -7.72
C LYS A 154 13.57 14.22 -9.09
N VAL A 155 14.44 13.22 -9.18
CA VAL A 155 14.90 12.68 -10.47
C VAL A 155 14.00 11.54 -10.90
N LEU A 156 13.30 11.72 -12.01
CA LEU A 156 12.62 10.65 -12.71
C LEU A 156 13.60 9.98 -13.67
N MET A 157 14.08 8.80 -13.30
CA MET A 157 14.90 7.97 -14.19
C MET A 157 14.07 7.61 -15.42
N GLY A 158 14.55 7.99 -16.60
CA GLY A 158 13.92 7.66 -17.88
C GLY A 158 14.02 6.18 -18.21
N ASN A 159 13.86 5.83 -19.48
CA ASN A 159 14.03 4.44 -19.93
C ASN A 159 15.49 4.00 -19.67
N VAL A 160 15.69 3.12 -18.69
CA VAL A 160 17.02 2.58 -18.37
C VAL A 160 17.26 1.40 -19.32
N PRO A 161 18.24 1.47 -20.22
CA PRO A 161 18.55 0.34 -21.10
C PRO A 161 18.90 -0.88 -20.26
N ASP A 162 18.50 -2.05 -20.76
CA ASP A 162 18.79 -3.32 -20.09
C ASP A 162 20.30 -3.45 -19.88
N ARG A 163 20.71 -3.70 -18.64
CA ARG A 163 22.11 -3.84 -18.25
C ARG A 163 22.58 -5.30 -18.30
N GLY A 164 21.72 -6.21 -18.75
CA GLY A 164 21.99 -7.64 -18.79
C GLY A 164 22.15 -8.24 -17.40
N GLY A 165 22.76 -9.42 -17.33
CA GLY A 165 23.03 -10.11 -16.06
C GLY A 165 21.82 -10.82 -15.48
N ARG A 166 20.77 -11.05 -16.28
CA ARG A 166 19.71 -11.97 -15.86
C ARG A 166 20.35 -13.35 -15.70
N PRO A 167 20.11 -14.06 -14.59
CA PRO A 167 20.68 -15.40 -14.38
C PRO A 167 20.40 -16.38 -15.53
N ASN A 168 19.30 -16.16 -16.27
CA ASN A 168 18.88 -16.98 -17.40
C ASN A 168 19.59 -16.63 -18.72
N GLU A 169 20.24 -15.46 -18.81
CA GLU A 169 21.00 -15.00 -19.99
C GLU A 169 22.49 -15.31 -19.87
N LEU A 170 22.94 -15.68 -18.66
CA LEU A 170 24.31 -16.09 -18.39
C LEU A 170 24.40 -17.60 -18.56
N GLU A 171 25.14 -18.05 -19.57
CA GLU A 171 25.54 -19.45 -19.64
C GLU A 171 26.44 -19.73 -18.41
N PRO A 172 26.07 -20.67 -17.52
CA PRO A 172 26.89 -20.98 -16.38
C PRO A 172 28.26 -21.46 -16.89
N PRO A 173 29.38 -20.90 -16.40
CA PRO A 173 30.69 -21.33 -16.86
C PRO A 173 30.82 -22.83 -16.58
N MET A 174 31.04 -23.61 -17.64
CA MET A 174 31.23 -25.04 -17.54
C MET A 174 32.35 -25.33 -16.51
N PRO A 175 32.08 -26.05 -15.42
CA PRO A 175 33.13 -26.38 -14.48
C PRO A 175 34.14 -27.29 -15.18
N THR A 176 35.41 -26.87 -15.25
CA THR A 176 36.48 -27.74 -15.71
C THR A 176 36.73 -28.78 -14.63
N TRP A 177 36.38 -30.03 -14.89
CA TRP A 177 36.74 -31.16 -14.04
C TRP A 177 38.24 -31.40 -14.20
N ARG A 178 39.03 -31.03 -13.20
CA ARG A 178 40.43 -31.48 -13.12
C ARG A 178 40.43 -32.87 -12.51
N SER A 179 41.19 -33.78 -13.11
CA SER A 179 41.40 -35.11 -12.51
C SER A 179 41.91 -34.93 -11.07
N ARG A 180 41.35 -35.71 -10.15
CA ARG A 180 41.79 -35.74 -8.75
C ARG A 180 43.29 -36.04 -8.76
N ARG A 181 44.11 -35.11 -8.30
CA ARG A 181 45.53 -35.41 -8.07
C ARG A 181 45.58 -36.52 -7.02
N GLU A 182 46.27 -37.61 -7.33
CA GLU A 182 46.53 -38.71 -6.38
C GLU A 182 47.51 -38.31 -5.26
N ASP A 183 47.94 -37.06 -5.19
CA ASP A 183 48.63 -36.54 -4.01
C ASP A 183 47.63 -36.11 -2.94
N GLY A 184 47.13 -37.10 -2.21
CA GLY A 184 46.60 -36.94 -0.87
C GLY A 184 47.70 -36.47 0.09
N GLY A 185 48.10 -35.21 -0.01
CA GLY A 185 48.91 -34.51 0.98
C GLY A 185 48.03 -33.89 2.08
N PRO A 186 48.40 -33.99 3.38
CA PRO A 186 47.55 -33.51 4.48
C PRO A 186 47.23 -32.02 4.35
N GLN A 187 45.94 -31.70 4.45
CA GLN A 187 45.39 -30.36 4.39
C GLN A 187 45.81 -29.56 5.64
N CYS A 188 46.84 -28.72 5.52
CA CYS A 188 47.28 -27.85 6.60
C CYS A 188 46.28 -26.69 6.80
N TRP A 189 45.35 -26.87 7.73
CA TRP A 189 44.52 -25.78 8.24
C TRP A 189 45.34 -24.86 9.17
N GLY A 190 45.64 -23.66 8.66
CA GLY A 190 45.77 -22.39 9.40
C GLY A 190 46.46 -22.37 10.77
N ARG A 191 47.79 -22.19 10.80
CA ARG A 191 48.48 -21.60 11.96
C ARG A 191 48.39 -20.07 11.92
N LYS A 192 47.48 -19.50 12.71
CA LYS A 192 47.44 -18.07 13.06
C LYS A 192 48.78 -17.64 13.71
N LYS A 193 49.60 -16.85 13.01
CA LYS A 193 50.74 -16.15 13.61
C LYS A 193 50.23 -14.97 14.47
N LYS A 194 50.38 -15.06 15.79
CA LYS A 194 50.30 -13.91 16.70
C LYS A 194 51.51 -12.99 16.44
N LYS A 195 51.27 -11.74 16.04
CA LYS A 195 52.29 -10.67 16.05
C LYS A 195 52.63 -10.33 17.51
N LYS A 196 53.90 -10.43 17.91
CA LYS A 196 54.42 -9.77 19.12
C LYS A 196 54.75 -8.31 18.78
N LYS A 197 54.23 -7.39 19.58
CA LYS A 197 54.63 -5.97 19.64
C LYS A 197 56.10 -5.88 20.07
N LYS A 198 56.86 -5.02 19.40
CA LYS A 198 57.95 -4.25 20.01
C LYS A 198 57.43 -2.83 20.20
#